data_AF-A0A9X6U5K8-F1
#
_entry.id   AF-A0A9X6U5K8-F1
#
_cell.length_a   1.000
_cell.length_b   1.000
_cell.length_c   1.000
_cell.angle_alpha   90.00
_cell.angle_beta   90.00
_cell.angle_gamma   90.00
#
_symmetry.space_group_name_H-M   'P 1'
#
loop_
_entity.id
_entity.type
_entity.pdbx_description
1 polymer ?
#
loop_
_entity_poly.entity_id
_entity_poly.type
_entity_poly.pdbx_seq_one_letter_code
_entity_poly.pdbx_strand_id
1 'polypeptide(L)' 'MRTALASRVVDAIDAVGWGVVAASTIAAIISAGGLAVSSAIIDYGVVTIKNYLSRNLKAQAVAW' A
#
# COMPACT_ATOMS: atom_id res chain seq x y z
N MET A 1 -7.16 -7.28 12.61
CA MET A 1 -5.67 -7.18 12.52
C MET A 1 -5.19 -6.97 11.08
N ARG A 2 -5.60 -7.78 10.09
CA ARG A 2 -5.14 -7.65 8.69
C ARG A 2 -5.60 -6.35 7.99
N THR A 3 -6.84 -5.92 8.23
CA THR A 3 -7.42 -4.67 7.68
C THR A 3 -6.69 -3.42 8.17
N ALA A 4 -6.20 -3.42 9.41
CA ALA A 4 -5.45 -2.28 9.97
C ALA A 4 -4.10 -2.08 9.26
N LEU A 5 -3.50 -3.17 8.76
CA LEU A 5 -2.25 -3.11 8.01
C LEU A 5 -2.50 -2.59 6.59
N ALA A 6 -3.54 -3.10 5.92
CA ALA A 6 -3.96 -2.63 4.60
C ALA A 6 -4.31 -1.13 4.61
N SER A 7 -5.07 -0.65 5.61
CA SER A 7 -5.35 0.78 5.78
C SER A 7 -4.09 1.61 5.90
N ARG A 8 -3.10 1.17 6.69
CA ARG A 8 -1.81 1.89 6.83
C ARG A 8 -1.02 1.95 5.52
N VAL A 9 -1.04 0.90 4.71
CA VAL A 9 -0.39 0.90 3.39
C VAL A 9 -1.09 1.90 2.45
N VAL A 10 -2.42 1.85 2.39
CA VAL A 10 -3.22 2.76 1.56
C VAL A 10 -3.03 4.21 2.00
N ASP A 11 -3.05 4.47 3.31
CA ASP A 11 -2.82 5.80 3.88
C ASP A 11 -1.39 6.30 3.59
N ALA A 12 -0.38 5.43 3.67
CA ALA A 12 0.99 5.80 3.32
C ALA A 12 1.13 6.18 1.83
N ILE A 13 0.44 5.47 0.93
CA ILE A 13 0.46 5.77 -0.51
C ILE A 13 -0.27 7.08 -0.80
N ASP A 14 -1.40 7.32 -0.13
CA ASP A 14 -2.22 8.53 -0.21
C ASP A 14 -1.44 9.77 0.29
N ALA A 15 -0.73 9.64 1.41
CA ALA A 15 -0.05 10.75 2.07
C ALA A 15 1.28 11.16 1.42
N VAL A 16 2.09 10.19 0.98
CA VAL A 16 3.49 10.46 0.61
C VAL A 16 3.66 10.67 -0.89
N GLY A 17 2.73 10.16 -1.71
CA GLY A 17 2.97 10.04 -3.15
C GLY A 17 4.14 9.08 -3.43
N TRP A 18 4.15 8.50 -4.62
CA TRP A 18 5.08 7.40 -4.90
C TRP A 18 6.51 7.91 -5.16
N GLY A 19 7.28 8.07 -4.09
CA GLY A 19 8.73 8.28 -4.09
C GLY A 19 9.47 7.09 -3.43
N VAL A 20 10.80 7.08 -3.52
CA VAL A 20 11.68 6.02 -2.99
C VAL A 20 11.38 5.65 -1.54
N VAL A 21 10.97 6.63 -0.72
CA VAL A 21 10.62 6.46 0.70
C VAL A 21 9.36 5.61 0.89
N ALA A 22 8.37 5.72 0.00
CA ALA A 22 7.11 4.99 0.12
C ALA A 22 7.31 3.48 -0.03
N ALA A 23 8.18 3.04 -0.95
CA ALA A 23 8.47 1.62 -1.13
C ALA A 23 9.09 1.01 0.14
N SER A 24 10.03 1.70 0.79
CA SER A 24 10.66 1.27 2.04
C SER A 24 9.66 1.22 3.19
N THR A 25 8.77 2.22 3.30
CA THR A 25 7.72 2.26 4.32
C THR A 25 6.71 1.13 4.11
N ILE A 26 6.26 0.90 2.88
CA ILE A 26 5.31 -0.17 2.54
C ILE A 26 5.95 -1.54 2.79
N ALA A 27 7.20 -1.75 2.35
CA ALA A 27 7.94 -2.96 2.64
C ALA A 27 8.04 -3.21 4.15
N ALA A 28 8.39 -2.20 4.94
CA ALA A 28 8.45 -2.31 6.40
C ALA A 28 7.09 -2.67 7.02
N ILE A 29 5.99 -2.04 6.56
CA ILE A 29 4.63 -2.33 7.03
C ILE A 29 4.26 -3.78 6.71
N ILE A 30 4.50 -4.24 5.49
CA ILE A 30 4.13 -5.59 5.06
C ILE A 30 5.03 -6.66 5.71
N SER A 31 6.33 -6.41 5.83
CA SER A 31 7.27 -7.28 6.54
C SER A 31 6.94 -7.40 8.02
N ALA A 32 6.46 -6.33 8.67
CA ALA A 32 5.94 -6.39 10.04
C ALA A 32 4.68 -7.28 10.17
N GLY A 33 3.96 -7.51 9.06
CA GLY A 33 2.85 -8.45 8.95
C GLY A 33 3.24 -9.90 8.65
N GLY A 34 4.54 -10.20 8.49
CA GLY A 34 5.06 -11.55 8.21
C GLY A 34 4.88 -12.01 6.76
N LEU A 35 4.55 -11.12 5.83
CA LEU A 35 4.40 -11.43 4.41
C LEU A 35 5.74 -11.22 3.69
N ALA A 36 6.16 -12.23 2.91
CA ALA A 36 7.27 -12.07 1.99
C ALA A 36 6.82 -11.21 0.80
N VAL A 37 7.50 -10.10 0.56
CA VAL A 37 7.16 -9.15 -0.51
C VAL A 37 8.32 -9.03 -1.46
N SER A 38 8.05 -9.29 -2.74
CA SER A 38 8.97 -8.93 -3.81
C SER A 38 8.72 -7.48 -4.25
N SER A 39 9.73 -6.82 -4.81
CA SER A 39 9.60 -5.46 -5.34
C SER A 39 8.47 -5.34 -6.37
N ALA A 40 8.27 -6.36 -7.21
CA ALA A 40 7.20 -6.41 -8.20
C ALA A 40 5.79 -6.35 -7.57
N ILE A 41 5.59 -6.97 -6.41
CA ILE A 41 4.30 -6.93 -5.69
C ILE A 41 4.06 -5.53 -5.11
N ILE A 42 5.11 -4.87 -4.60
CA ILE A 42 5.02 -3.50 -4.10
C ILE A 42 4.62 -2.58 -5.25
N ASP A 43 5.30 -2.68 -6.39
CA ASP A 43 4.99 -1.80 -7.53
C ASP A 43 3.57 -2.01 -8.03
N TYR A 44 3.16 -3.26 -8.22
CA TYR A 44 1.80 -3.57 -8.65
C TYR A 44 0.74 -3.11 -7.64
N GLY A 45 0.97 -3.34 -6.34
CA GLY A 45 0.07 -2.90 -5.27
C GLY A 45 -0.08 -1.39 -5.23
N VAL A 46 1.01 -0.64 -5.41
CA VAL A 46 0.94 0.83 -5.39
C VAL A 46 0.23 1.37 -6.63
N VAL A 47 0.49 0.86 -7.84
CA VAL A 47 -0.30 1.26 -9.04
C VAL A 47 -1.79 1.05 -8.79
N THR A 48 -2.14 -0.13 -8.27
CA THR A 48 -3.52 -0.52 -8.03
C THR A 48 -4.18 0.39 -7.00
N ILE A 49 -3.53 0.64 -5.87
CA ILE A 49 -4.03 1.54 -4.82
C ILE A 49 -4.16 2.97 -5.37
N LYS A 50 -3.18 3.48 -6.12
CA LYS A 50 -3.28 4.81 -6.75
C LYS A 50 -4.43 4.89 -7.75
N ASN A 51 -4.71 3.81 -8.50
CA ASN A 51 -5.87 3.77 -9.38
C ASN A 51 -7.18 3.92 -8.58
N TYR A 52 -7.33 3.18 -7.48
CA TYR A 52 -8.50 3.32 -6.61
C TYR A 52 -8.59 4.73 -5.99
N LEU A 53 -7.49 5.25 -5.45
CA LEU A 53 -7.45 6.59 -4.84
C LEU A 53 -7.77 7.69 -5.85
N SER A 54 -7.27 7.59 -7.10
CA SER A 54 -7.59 8.54 -8.18
C SER A 54 -9.08 8.61 -8.53
N ARG A 55 -9.84 7.56 -8.17
CA ARG A 55 -11.29 7.44 -8.36
C ARG A 55 -12.08 7.71 -7.08
N ASN A 56 -11.42 8.17 -6.00
CA ASN A 56 -11.99 8.32 -4.65
C ASN A 56 -12.51 7.00 -4.04
N LEU A 57 -11.93 5.86 -4.40
CA LEU A 57 -12.36 4.52 -3.96
C LEU A 57 -11.47 3.96 -2.83
N LYS A 58 -11.15 4.77 -1.82
CA LYS A 58 -10.21 4.41 -0.74
C LYS A 58 -10.60 3.13 0.01
N ALA A 59 -11.88 2.94 0.30
CA ALA A 59 -12.36 1.72 0.96
C ALA A 59 -12.13 0.45 0.12
N GLN A 60 -12.22 0.56 -1.22
CA GLN A 60 -11.95 -0.56 -2.12
C GLN A 60 -10.45 -0.86 -2.20
N ALA A 61 -9.60 0.17 -2.11
CA ALA A 61 -8.15 0.00 -2.03
C ALA A 61 -7.71 -0.76 -0.77
N VAL A 62 -8.41 -0.59 0.35
CA VAL A 62 -8.14 -1.31 1.62
C VAL A 62 -8.66 -2.76 1.59
N ALA A 63 -9.72 -3.01 0.83
CA ALA A 63 -10.37 -4.32 0.74
C ALA A 63 -9.70 -5.26 -0.27
N TRP A 64 -9.00 -4.69 -1.26
CA TRP A 64 -8.18 -5.41 -2.24
C TRP A 64 -6.93 -6.00 -1.58
#